data_AF-A0A7S1UJE6-F1
#
_entry.id   AF-A0A7S1UJE6-F1
#
_cell.length_a   1.000
_cell.length_b   1.000
_cell.length_c   1.000
_cell.angle_alpha   90.00
_cell.angle_beta   90.00
_cell.angle_gamma   90.00
#
_symmetry.space_group_name_H-M   'P 1'
#
loop_
_entity.id
_entity.type
_entity.pdbx_description
1 polymer ?
#
loop_
_entity_poly.entity_id
_entity_poly.type
_entity_poly.pdbx_seq_one_letter_code
_entity_poly.pdbx_strand_id
1 'polypeptide(L)'
;MRTVAFAFALAAALAPAAAFVALRAGPAARHSARRASAADVASLPGDPSLVLTTSVDLGDKKLEVMKALSKAIVEVTGKPESYVAVCVNDNASVIWAGDEAPCALGIMYSIGAVDQENNGDMTRLFTDILEPFGIEENRIYIQFFDMPRSMVGWSRRTFAG
;
A
#
# COMPACT_ATOMS: atom_id res chain seq x y z
N MET A 1 -19.89 9.42 44.72
CA MET A 1 -19.63 8.04 45.20
C MET A 1 -19.38 7.20 43.95
N ARG A 2 -18.22 6.58 43.68
CA ARG A 2 -17.05 6.22 44.48
C ARG A 2 -15.80 6.34 43.58
N THR A 3 -14.78 7.00 44.12
CA THR A 3 -13.39 6.99 43.66
C THR A 3 -12.75 5.67 44.08
N VAL A 4 -11.95 5.02 43.22
CA VAL A 4 -11.02 3.97 43.65
C VAL A 4 -9.63 4.35 43.16
N ALA A 5 -8.83 4.86 44.09
CA ALA A 5 -7.41 5.06 43.96
C ALA A 5 -6.70 3.75 44.34
N PHE A 6 -5.79 3.28 43.50
CA PHE A 6 -4.80 2.27 43.87
C PHE A 6 -3.43 2.93 43.86
N ALA A 7 -2.90 3.15 45.05
CA ALA A 7 -1.51 3.49 45.29
C ALA A 7 -0.80 2.23 45.78
N PHE A 8 0.34 1.86 45.19
CA PHE A 8 1.31 0.97 45.83
C PHE A 8 2.75 1.37 45.47
N ALA A 9 3.39 1.91 46.50
CA ALA A 9 4.80 1.91 46.89
C ALA A 9 5.91 1.54 45.88
N LEU A 10 6.72 2.56 45.58
CA LEU A 10 8.18 2.65 45.75
C LEU A 10 8.95 1.36 46.12
N ALA A 11 9.87 0.96 45.23
CA ALA A 11 11.07 0.22 45.61
C ALA A 11 12.27 0.75 44.80
N ALA A 12 13.12 1.53 45.47
CA ALA A 12 14.43 1.93 44.98
C ALA A 12 15.44 0.82 45.30
N ALA A 13 16.22 0.39 44.30
CA ALA A 13 17.40 -0.45 44.50
C ALA A 13 18.55 0.10 43.65
N LEU A 14 19.63 0.46 44.36
CA LEU A 14 20.89 0.98 43.82
C LEU A 14 21.84 -0.15 43.37
N ALA A 15 22.53 0.11 42.24
CA ALA A 15 23.91 -0.25 41.87
C ALA A 15 24.26 -1.75 41.62
N PRO A 16 25.30 -2.10 40.82
CA PRO A 16 26.48 -1.28 40.45
C PRO A 16 26.84 -1.21 38.95
N ALA A 17 27.75 -0.29 38.67
CA ALA A 17 28.37 -0.03 37.37
C ALA A 17 29.13 -1.26 36.84
N ALA A 18 28.81 -1.67 35.60
CA ALA A 18 29.57 -2.65 34.84
C ALA A 18 30.46 -1.94 33.81
N ALA A 19 31.71 -2.38 33.76
CA ALA A 19 32.81 -1.79 33.03
C ALA A 19 32.57 -1.69 31.51
N PHE A 20 32.89 -0.53 30.96
CA PHE A 20 32.95 -0.26 29.52
C PHE A 20 34.18 -0.99 28.94
N VAL A 21 33.97 -2.13 28.29
CA VAL A 21 34.96 -2.70 27.36
C VAL A 21 34.79 -2.00 26.02
N ALA A 22 35.74 -1.13 25.69
CA ALA A 22 35.81 -0.46 24.40
C ALA A 22 36.09 -1.49 23.30
N LEU A 23 35.04 -1.93 22.61
CA LEU A 23 35.18 -2.69 21.37
C LEU A 23 35.74 -1.73 20.31
N ARG A 24 37.00 -1.91 19.93
CA ARG A 24 37.60 -1.20 18.80
C ARG A 24 36.81 -1.54 17.54
N ALA A 25 36.00 -0.61 17.07
CA ALA A 25 35.40 -0.65 15.75
C ALA A 25 36.54 -0.63 14.70
N GLY A 26 36.70 -1.72 13.97
CA GLY A 26 37.48 -1.72 12.72
C GLY A 26 36.84 -0.75 11.70
N PRO A 27 37.58 -0.33 10.67
CA PRO A 27 37.05 0.62 9.70
C PRO A 27 35.83 -0.01 9.02
N ALA A 28 34.64 0.52 9.30
CA ALA A 28 33.44 0.17 8.58
C ALA A 28 33.69 0.46 7.10
N ALA A 29 33.72 -0.60 6.29
CA ALA A 29 33.82 -0.49 4.85
C ALA A 29 32.68 0.42 4.39
N ARG A 30 33.02 1.62 3.94
CA ARG A 30 32.09 2.54 3.30
C ARG A 30 31.74 1.95 1.93
N HIS A 31 30.85 0.98 1.91
CA HIS A 31 30.06 0.72 0.71
C HIS A 31 29.14 1.93 0.55
N SER A 32 29.56 2.85 -0.31
CA SER A 32 28.68 3.87 -0.88
C SER A 32 27.61 3.15 -1.70
N ALA A 33 26.58 2.63 -1.02
CA ALA A 33 25.35 2.20 -1.67
C ALA A 33 24.75 3.48 -2.26
N ARG A 34 24.94 3.68 -3.56
CA ARG A 34 24.25 4.73 -4.32
C ARG A 34 22.76 4.51 -4.07
N ARG A 35 22.13 5.43 -3.33
CA ARG A 35 20.69 5.39 -3.11
C ARG A 35 20.04 5.51 -4.49
N ALA A 36 19.33 4.47 -4.91
CA ALA A 36 18.60 4.49 -6.18
C ALA A 36 17.67 5.71 -6.20
N SER A 37 17.65 6.44 -7.30
CA SER A 37 16.71 7.56 -7.47
C SER A 37 15.27 7.03 -7.59
N ALA A 38 14.27 7.87 -7.36
CA ALA A 38 12.86 7.48 -7.52
C ALA A 38 12.58 6.93 -8.95
N ALA A 39 13.22 7.51 -9.97
CA ALA A 39 13.17 7.01 -11.35
C ALA A 39 13.85 5.63 -11.51
N ASP A 40 14.96 5.38 -10.82
CA ASP A 40 15.63 4.07 -10.84
C ASP A 40 14.73 2.98 -10.22
N VAL A 41 13.96 3.30 -9.17
CA VAL A 41 13.07 2.34 -8.46
C VAL A 41 11.84 1.98 -9.28
N ALA A 42 11.29 2.94 -10.03
CA ALA A 42 10.13 2.71 -10.90
C ALA A 42 10.41 1.66 -11.99
N SER A 43 11.64 1.64 -12.54
CA SER A 43 12.06 0.71 -13.60
C SER A 43 12.39 -0.72 -13.12
N LEU A 44 12.45 -0.96 -11.81
CA LEU A 44 12.69 -2.29 -11.27
C LEU A 44 11.40 -3.12 -11.25
N PRO A 45 11.48 -4.46 -11.41
CA PRO A 45 10.36 -5.35 -11.11
C PRO A 45 9.90 -5.08 -9.66
N GLY A 46 8.59 -4.89 -9.51
CA GLY A 46 7.92 -4.53 -8.26
C GLY A 46 6.48 -5.02 -8.29
N ASP A 47 5.65 -4.62 -7.34
CA ASP A 47 4.35 -5.23 -7.04
C ASP A 47 3.17 -4.25 -7.14
N PRO A 48 2.77 -3.75 -8.32
CA PRO A 48 1.52 -3.01 -8.38
C PRO A 48 0.37 -3.93 -7.98
N SER A 49 -0.22 -3.67 -6.82
CA SER A 49 -1.34 -4.44 -6.32
C SER A 49 -2.49 -3.52 -5.92
N LEU A 50 -3.68 -3.84 -6.42
CA LEU A 50 -4.91 -3.13 -6.11
C LEU A 50 -5.85 -4.05 -5.36
N VAL A 51 -6.30 -3.59 -4.19
CA VAL A 51 -7.47 -4.14 -3.51
C VAL A 51 -8.60 -3.14 -3.64
N LEU A 52 -9.63 -3.49 -4.40
CA LEU A 52 -10.81 -2.68 -4.61
C LEU A 52 -12.00 -3.30 -3.88
N THR A 53 -12.73 -2.51 -3.10
CA THR A 53 -13.98 -2.90 -2.46
C THR A 53 -15.08 -2.00 -2.98
N THR A 54 -16.20 -2.58 -3.44
CA THR A 54 -17.32 -1.82 -4.01
C THR A 54 -18.66 -2.37 -3.51
N SER A 55 -19.64 -1.49 -3.32
CA SER A 55 -21.01 -1.89 -2.99
C SER A 55 -21.76 -2.49 -4.18
N VAL A 56 -21.28 -2.29 -5.40
CA VAL A 56 -21.91 -2.83 -6.61
C VAL A 56 -21.64 -4.33 -6.74
N ASP A 57 -22.66 -5.10 -7.11
CA ASP A 57 -22.50 -6.48 -7.58
C ASP A 57 -22.10 -6.48 -9.06
N LEU A 58 -20.89 -6.96 -9.35
CA LEU A 58 -20.36 -6.98 -10.72
C LEU A 58 -20.80 -8.24 -11.50
N GLY A 59 -21.34 -9.25 -10.83
CA GLY A 59 -21.77 -10.51 -11.43
C GLY A 59 -20.74 -11.10 -12.40
N ASP A 60 -21.20 -11.50 -13.59
CA ASP A 60 -20.37 -12.11 -14.63
C ASP A 60 -19.30 -11.15 -15.21
N LYS A 61 -19.41 -9.84 -14.96
CA LYS A 61 -18.47 -8.82 -15.45
C LYS A 61 -17.26 -8.64 -14.55
N LYS A 62 -17.26 -9.22 -13.34
CA LYS A 62 -16.16 -9.06 -12.36
C LYS A 62 -14.78 -9.37 -12.95
N LEU A 63 -14.64 -10.46 -13.71
CA LEU A 63 -13.35 -10.83 -14.32
C LEU A 63 -12.89 -9.86 -15.40
N GLU A 64 -13.82 -9.31 -16.18
CA GLU A 64 -13.55 -8.31 -17.20
C GLU A 64 -13.05 -7.00 -16.55
N VAL A 65 -13.72 -6.56 -15.49
CA VAL A 65 -13.31 -5.39 -14.68
C VAL A 65 -11.92 -5.58 -14.08
N MET A 66 -11.64 -6.74 -13.46
CA MET A 66 -10.32 -7.02 -12.89
C MET A 66 -9.20 -6.97 -13.95
N LYS A 67 -9.46 -7.47 -15.16
CA LYS A 67 -8.51 -7.39 -16.28
C LYS A 67 -8.33 -5.95 -16.77
N ALA A 68 -9.41 -5.17 -16.86
CA ALA A 68 -9.32 -3.76 -17.25
C ALA A 68 -8.48 -2.96 -16.24
N LEU A 69 -8.70 -3.16 -14.94
CA LEU A 69 -7.90 -2.53 -13.87
C LEU A 69 -6.43 -2.94 -13.96
N SER A 70 -6.14 -4.23 -14.20
CA SER A 70 -4.77 -4.73 -14.42
C SER A 70 -4.09 -4.00 -15.59
N LYS A 71 -4.79 -3.82 -16.71
CA LYS A 71 -4.26 -3.10 -17.89
C LYS A 71 -4.04 -1.61 -17.62
N ALA A 72 -4.97 -0.95 -16.93
CA ALA A 72 -4.81 0.44 -16.53
C ALA A 72 -3.58 0.65 -15.63
N ILE A 73 -3.32 -0.27 -14.70
CA ILE A 73 -2.12 -0.24 -13.86
C ILE A 73 -0.84 -0.36 -14.71
N VAL A 74 -0.82 -1.27 -15.68
CA VAL A 74 0.33 -1.45 -16.59
C VAL A 74 0.57 -0.20 -17.43
N GLU A 75 -0.51 0.40 -17.95
CA GLU A 75 -0.46 1.61 -18.78
C GLU A 75 0.20 2.77 -18.05
N VAL A 76 -0.21 3.02 -16.80
CA VAL A 76 0.33 4.14 -16.02
C VAL A 76 1.70 3.84 -15.42
N THR A 77 1.87 2.65 -14.82
CA THR A 77 3.12 2.34 -14.10
C THR A 77 4.27 1.92 -15.02
N GLY A 78 3.97 1.51 -16.26
CA GLY A 78 4.94 0.93 -17.19
C GLY A 78 5.52 -0.42 -16.76
N LYS A 79 5.01 -1.01 -15.67
CA LYS A 79 5.51 -2.28 -15.12
C LYS A 79 4.89 -3.47 -15.85
N PRO A 80 5.62 -4.59 -16.02
CA PRO A 80 5.07 -5.76 -16.69
C PRO A 80 3.84 -6.31 -15.96
N GLU A 81 2.80 -6.66 -16.70
CA GLU A 81 1.55 -7.21 -16.14
C GLU A 81 1.78 -8.49 -15.33
N SER A 82 2.85 -9.24 -15.62
CA SER A 82 3.24 -10.43 -14.85
C SER A 82 3.53 -10.17 -13.36
N TYR A 83 3.66 -8.90 -12.97
CA TYR A 83 3.83 -8.46 -11.59
C TYR A 83 2.59 -7.80 -10.99
N VAL A 84 1.53 -7.60 -11.77
CA VAL A 84 0.32 -6.89 -11.34
C VAL A 84 -0.65 -7.87 -10.70
N ALA A 85 -1.21 -7.48 -9.55
CA ALA A 85 -2.25 -8.23 -8.87
C ALA A 85 -3.48 -7.35 -8.61
N VAL A 86 -4.68 -7.85 -8.93
CA VAL A 86 -5.94 -7.15 -8.65
C VAL A 86 -6.85 -8.07 -7.87
N CYS A 87 -7.39 -7.56 -6.77
CA CYS A 87 -8.40 -8.19 -5.95
C CYS A 87 -9.63 -7.27 -5.89
N VAL A 88 -10.82 -7.82 -6.16
CA VAL A 88 -12.09 -7.08 -6.09
C VAL A 88 -13.04 -7.78 -5.13
N ASN A 89 -13.46 -7.04 -4.10
CA ASN A 89 -14.54 -7.38 -3.17
C ASN A 89 -15.79 -6.60 -3.60
N ASP A 90 -16.60 -7.21 -4.45
CA ASP A 90 -17.89 -6.67 -4.91
C ASP A 90 -19.03 -7.11 -4.00
N ASN A 91 -20.21 -6.50 -4.19
CA ASN A 91 -21.39 -6.71 -3.34
C ASN A 91 -21.08 -6.57 -1.82
N ALA A 92 -20.17 -5.65 -1.49
CA ALA A 92 -19.75 -5.41 -0.12
C ALA A 92 -20.68 -4.39 0.55
N SER A 93 -20.84 -4.49 1.88
CA SER A 93 -21.50 -3.43 2.64
C SER A 93 -20.58 -2.22 2.77
N VAL A 94 -20.82 -1.19 1.95
CA VAL A 94 -20.09 0.08 1.96
C VAL A 94 -21.10 1.21 1.99
N ILE A 95 -20.93 2.15 2.92
CA ILE A 95 -21.68 3.41 2.95
C ILE A 95 -20.72 4.55 2.65
N TRP A 96 -21.25 5.60 2.04
CA TRP A 96 -20.51 6.84 1.79
C TRP A 96 -21.43 8.01 2.06
N ALA A 97 -20.91 9.03 2.75
CA ALA A 97 -21.71 10.18 3.21
C ALA A 97 -22.99 9.80 3.99
N GLY A 98 -23.01 8.61 4.62
CA GLY A 98 -24.18 8.11 5.36
C GLY A 98 -25.28 7.49 4.49
N ASP A 99 -25.03 7.31 3.19
CA ASP A 99 -25.95 6.73 2.23
C ASP A 99 -25.40 5.42 1.61
N GLU A 100 -26.30 4.62 1.02
CA GLU A 100 -26.01 3.32 0.39
C GLU A 100 -25.86 3.41 -1.14
N ALA A 101 -25.81 4.61 -1.72
CA ALA A 101 -25.62 4.74 -3.17
C ALA A 101 -24.27 4.10 -3.59
N PRO A 102 -24.17 3.60 -4.84
CA PRO A 102 -22.96 2.93 -5.32
C PRO A 102 -21.67 3.70 -5.02
N CYS A 103 -20.67 3.02 -4.46
CA CYS A 103 -19.37 3.62 -4.14
C CYS A 103 -18.26 2.56 -4.17
N ALA A 104 -17.01 3.03 -4.30
CA ALA A 104 -15.84 2.16 -4.29
C ALA A 104 -14.68 2.74 -3.46
N LEU A 105 -13.96 1.85 -2.79
CA LEU A 105 -12.77 2.14 -2.00
C LEU A 105 -11.63 1.24 -2.48
N GLY A 106 -10.54 1.85 -2.94
CA GLY A 106 -9.35 1.18 -3.44
C GLY A 106 -8.13 1.45 -2.56
N ILE A 107 -7.27 0.43 -2.46
CA ILE A 107 -5.93 0.56 -1.90
C ILE A 107 -4.92 0.06 -2.92
N MET A 108 -4.17 1.03 -3.40
CA MET A 108 -2.98 1.03 -4.25
C MET A 108 -1.66 0.72 -3.54
N TYR A 109 -0.98 -0.41 -3.74
CA TYR A 109 0.44 -0.54 -3.37
C TYR A 109 1.31 -0.67 -4.62
N SER A 110 2.49 -0.04 -4.62
CA SER A 110 3.50 -0.26 -5.66
C SER A 110 4.87 0.16 -5.16
N ILE A 111 5.92 -0.57 -5.56
CA ILE A 111 7.31 -0.10 -5.46
C ILE A 111 7.57 0.94 -6.56
N GLY A 112 7.59 2.22 -6.21
CA GLY A 112 7.70 3.33 -7.16
C GLY A 112 6.45 3.49 -8.06
N ALA A 113 6.50 4.44 -8.99
CA ALA A 113 5.35 4.84 -9.83
C ALA A 113 4.12 5.28 -9.01
N VAL A 114 4.37 5.89 -7.84
CA VAL A 114 3.37 6.50 -6.97
C VAL A 114 3.78 7.95 -6.77
N ASP A 115 3.10 8.85 -7.46
CA ASP A 115 3.31 10.30 -7.44
C ASP A 115 2.04 11.01 -7.92
N GLN A 116 2.02 12.35 -7.88
CA GLN A 116 0.82 13.12 -8.19
C GLN A 116 0.26 12.85 -9.60
N GLU A 117 1.12 12.66 -10.59
CA GLU A 117 0.74 12.47 -11.99
C GLU A 117 0.17 11.07 -12.18
N ASN A 118 0.95 10.04 -11.84
CA ASN A 118 0.56 8.64 -11.94
C ASN A 118 -0.69 8.34 -11.11
N ASN A 119 -0.81 8.89 -9.91
CA ASN A 119 -2.00 8.71 -9.07
C ASN A 119 -3.24 9.35 -9.70
N GLY A 120 -3.09 10.51 -10.35
CA GLY A 120 -4.17 11.17 -11.07
C GLY A 120 -4.65 10.34 -12.27
N ASP A 121 -3.71 9.81 -13.07
CA ASP A 121 -4.02 8.98 -14.23
C ASP A 121 -4.66 7.64 -13.84
N MET A 122 -4.13 6.97 -12.81
CA MET A 122 -4.74 5.75 -12.28
C MET A 122 -6.15 6.01 -11.76
N THR A 123 -6.36 7.11 -11.02
CA THR A 123 -7.69 7.47 -10.50
C THR A 123 -8.68 7.66 -11.66
N ARG A 124 -8.29 8.38 -12.71
CA ARG A 124 -9.11 8.60 -13.91
C ARG A 124 -9.50 7.29 -14.58
N LEU A 125 -8.51 6.44 -14.90
CA LEU A 125 -8.76 5.17 -15.58
C LEU A 125 -9.61 4.22 -14.73
N PHE A 126 -9.39 4.17 -13.41
CA PHE A 126 -10.22 3.35 -12.52
C PHE A 126 -11.65 3.87 -12.46
N THR A 127 -11.85 5.19 -12.43
CA THR A 127 -13.19 5.80 -12.52
C THR A 127 -13.87 5.44 -13.83
N ASP A 128 -13.19 5.59 -14.98
CA ASP A 128 -13.74 5.26 -16.31
C ASP A 128 -14.17 3.78 -16.41
N ILE A 129 -13.47 2.88 -15.73
CA ILE A 129 -13.80 1.44 -15.67
C ILE A 129 -15.03 1.17 -14.79
N LEU A 130 -15.23 1.95 -13.72
CA LEU A 130 -16.25 1.71 -12.70
C LEU A 130 -17.56 2.48 -12.95
N GLU A 131 -17.50 3.62 -13.63
CA GLU A 131 -18.65 4.46 -13.95
C GLU A 131 -19.78 3.71 -14.69
N PRO A 132 -19.50 2.80 -15.66
CA PRO A 132 -20.54 2.02 -16.32
C PRO A 132 -21.37 1.12 -15.38
N PHE A 133 -20.88 0.89 -14.16
CA PHE A 133 -21.56 0.10 -13.13
C PHE A 133 -22.36 0.96 -12.14
N GLY A 134 -22.52 2.27 -12.43
CA GLY A 134 -23.34 3.20 -11.66
C GLY A 134 -22.62 3.87 -10.49
N ILE A 135 -21.29 3.76 -10.41
CA ILE A 135 -20.49 4.43 -9.39
C ILE A 135 -20.11 5.82 -9.89
N GLU A 136 -20.62 6.86 -9.25
CA GLU A 136 -20.28 8.25 -9.59
C GLU A 136 -18.81 8.57 -9.27
N GLU A 137 -18.17 9.41 -10.10
CA GLU A 137 -16.74 9.78 -9.97
C GLU A 137 -16.37 10.34 -8.58
N ASN A 138 -17.30 11.04 -7.93
CA ASN A 138 -17.15 11.64 -6.60
C ASN A 138 -17.36 10.64 -5.45
N ARG A 139 -17.60 9.36 -5.75
CA ARG A 139 -17.84 8.27 -4.78
C ARG A 139 -16.79 7.16 -4.89
N ILE A 140 -15.60 7.53 -5.35
CA ILE A 140 -14.45 6.65 -5.49
C ILE A 140 -13.28 7.25 -4.71
N TYR A 141 -12.74 6.50 -3.74
CA TYR A 141 -11.45 6.82 -3.14
C TYR A 141 -10.44 5.74 -3.48
N ILE A 142 -9.24 6.15 -3.90
CA ILE A 142 -8.08 5.28 -4.07
C ILE A 142 -6.94 5.83 -3.21
N GLN A 143 -6.44 5.01 -2.30
CA GLN A 143 -5.26 5.36 -1.49
C GLN A 143 -4.02 4.73 -2.12
N PHE A 144 -3.00 5.52 -2.42
CA PHE A 144 -1.76 5.04 -3.03
C PHE A 144 -0.61 5.02 -2.02
N PHE A 145 0.12 3.92 -1.97
CA PHE A 145 1.25 3.70 -1.08
C PHE A 145 2.49 3.31 -1.88
N ASP A 146 3.50 4.18 -1.85
CA ASP A 146 4.83 3.87 -2.37
C ASP A 146 5.56 2.95 -1.39
N MET A 147 5.83 1.72 -1.81
CA MET A 147 6.34 0.67 -0.95
C MET A 147 7.87 0.55 -1.06
N PRO A 148 8.60 0.56 0.08
CA PRO A 148 10.00 0.15 0.07
C PRO A 148 10.12 -1.32 -0.34
N ARG A 149 11.12 -1.62 -1.17
CA ARG A 149 11.40 -2.99 -1.67
C ARG A 149 11.55 -4.05 -0.55
N SER A 150 12.01 -3.66 0.64
CA SER A 150 12.16 -4.54 1.80
C SER A 150 10.86 -4.84 2.54
N MET A 151 9.78 -4.11 2.24
CA MET A 151 8.45 -4.28 2.85
C MET A 151 7.52 -5.14 1.98
N VAL A 152 8.00 -5.59 0.82
CA VAL A 152 7.22 -6.40 -0.12
C VAL A 152 7.88 -7.76 -0.28
N GLY A 153 7.15 -8.81 0.12
CA GLY A 153 7.56 -10.20 -0.03
C GLY A 153 7.14 -10.79 -1.37
N TRP A 154 8.06 -11.46 -2.05
CA TRP A 154 7.81 -12.20 -3.29
C TRP A 154 8.85 -13.30 -3.50
N SER A 155 8.42 -14.44 -4.05
CA SER A 155 9.31 -15.55 -4.39
C SER A 155 10.24 -16.00 -3.24
N ARG A 156 9.66 -16.17 -2.04
CA ARG A 156 10.33 -16.61 -0.80
C ARG A 156 11.39 -15.63 -0.24
N ARG A 157 11.42 -14.39 -0.72
CA ARG A 157 12.30 -13.31 -0.25
C ARG A 157 11.58 -11.96 -0.31
N THR A 158 12.29 -10.86 -0.14
CA THR A 158 11.75 -9.53 -0.45
C THR A 158 12.27 -9.04 -1.80
N PHE A 159 11.70 -7.95 -2.33
CA PHE A 159 12.26 -7.30 -3.51
C PHE A 159 13.63 -6.65 -3.24
N ALA A 160 14.04 -6.48 -1.98
CA ALA A 160 15.37 -5.97 -1.61
C ALA A 160 16.48 -7.04 -1.63
N GLY A 161 16.14 -8.33 -1.68
CA GLY A 161 17.08 -9.45 -1.52
C GLY A 161 16.54 -10.53 -0.61
#